data_AF-A0AA96NQJ0-F1
#
_entry.id   AF-A0AA96NQJ0-F1
#
_cell.length_a   1.000
_cell.length_b   1.000
_cell.length_c   1.000
_cell.angle_alpha   90.00
_cell.angle_beta   90.00
_cell.angle_gamma   90.00
#
_symmetry.space_group_name_H-M   'P 1'
#
loop_
_entity.id
_entity.type
_entity.pdbx_description
1 polymer ?
#
loop_
_entity_poly.entity_id
_entity_poly.type
_entity_poly.pdbx_seq_one_letter_code
_entity_poly.pdbx_strand_id
1 'polypeptide(L)'
;FFCFLFCHALVFYEANRSGYLPSDQRVEWRGDSALTDGSDNSVDLEGGYYDAGDLVKFGLPLGYTVTFLSWGLITYEEGYIQAGQISYAETTIRWATDFI
;
A
#
# COMPACT_ATOMS: atom_id res chain seq x y z
N PHE A 1 -7.76 12.47 -18.55
CA PHE A 1 -8.95 11.91 -17.87
C PHE A 1 -8.59 10.64 -17.08
N PHE A 2 -8.12 9.56 -17.71
CA PHE A 2 -7.73 8.31 -17.01
C PHE A 2 -6.58 8.46 -15.99
N CYS A 3 -5.56 9.26 -16.29
CA CYS A 3 -4.43 9.49 -15.39
C CYS A 3 -4.85 10.07 -14.01
N PHE A 4 -5.87 10.93 -13.97
CA PHE A 4 -6.33 11.57 -12.72
C PHE A 4 -6.98 10.57 -11.76
N LEU A 5 -7.78 9.65 -12.29
CA LEU A 5 -8.39 8.56 -11.51
C LEU A 5 -7.32 7.61 -10.97
N PHE A 6 -6.33 7.28 -11.80
CA PHE A 6 -5.25 6.39 -11.43
C PHE A 6 -4.36 6.95 -10.31
N CYS A 7 -4.07 8.25 -10.35
CA CYS A 7 -3.36 8.95 -9.27
C CYS A 7 -4.10 8.86 -7.93
N HIS A 8 -5.42 9.05 -7.92
CA HIS A 8 -6.23 8.99 -6.70
C HIS A 8 -6.31 7.58 -6.12
N ALA A 9 -6.33 6.55 -6.98
CA ALA A 9 -6.37 5.16 -6.56
C ALA A 9 -5.11 4.74 -5.76
N LEU A 10 -3.93 5.26 -6.11
CA LEU A 10 -2.71 4.94 -5.36
C LEU A 10 -2.61 5.69 -4.02
N VAL A 11 -3.15 6.91 -3.95
CA VAL A 11 -3.26 7.66 -2.68
C VAL A 11 -4.18 6.94 -1.68
N PHE A 12 -5.21 6.23 -2.16
CA PHE A 12 -6.04 5.40 -1.29
C PHE A 12 -5.22 4.34 -0.54
N TYR A 13 -4.27 3.68 -1.21
CA TYR A 13 -3.41 2.72 -0.52
C TYR A 13 -2.49 3.41 0.48
N GLU A 14 -1.84 4.52 0.12
CA GLU A 14 -1.05 5.31 1.09
C GLU A 14 -1.84 5.66 2.35
N ALA A 15 -3.12 6.04 2.17
CA ALA A 15 -4.01 6.36 3.27
C ALA A 15 -4.40 5.16 4.16
N ASN A 16 -4.08 3.93 3.77
CA ASN A 16 -4.36 2.70 4.53
C ASN A 16 -3.10 2.01 5.09
N ARG A 17 -1.91 2.58 4.90
CA ARG A 17 -0.66 2.01 5.46
C ARG A 17 -0.71 1.92 6.98
N SER A 18 -0.21 0.84 7.57
CA SER A 18 0.07 0.70 9.00
C SER A 18 1.59 0.67 9.24
N GLY A 19 2.07 0.85 10.47
CA GLY A 19 3.48 0.92 10.83
C GLY A 19 4.06 2.34 10.82
N TYR A 20 5.39 2.45 10.81
CA TYR A 20 6.11 3.72 10.63
C TYR A 20 5.91 4.25 9.22
N LEU A 21 5.36 5.45 9.07
CA LEU A 21 5.08 6.00 7.75
C LEU A 21 6.30 6.74 7.18
N PRO A 22 6.56 6.62 5.85
CA PRO A 22 7.63 7.37 5.22
C PRO A 22 7.39 8.88 5.34
N SER A 23 8.45 9.64 5.61
CA SER A 23 8.38 11.10 5.74
C SER A 23 7.97 11.81 4.44
N ASP A 24 8.10 11.13 3.30
CA ASP A 24 7.79 11.62 1.96
C ASP A 24 6.41 11.14 1.45
N GLN A 25 5.58 10.52 2.29
CA GLN A 25 4.22 10.15 1.89
C GLN A 25 3.35 11.38 1.55
N ARG A 26 2.36 11.20 0.68
CA ARG A 26 1.47 12.30 0.24
C ARG A 26 0.31 12.55 1.21
N VAL A 27 0.05 11.62 2.13
CA VAL A 27 -1.12 11.65 3.03
C VAL A 27 -0.74 12.26 4.39
N GLU A 28 -0.81 13.59 4.49
CA GLU A 28 -0.33 14.36 5.65
C GLU A 28 -1.14 14.17 6.94
N TRP A 29 -2.38 13.68 6.86
CA TRP A 29 -3.26 13.47 8.01
C TRP A 29 -3.10 12.10 8.66
N ARG A 30 -2.30 11.20 8.06
CA ARG A 30 -1.94 9.90 8.65
C ARG A 30 -0.62 10.03 9.43
N GLY A 31 -0.50 9.27 10.50
CA GLY A 31 0.74 9.14 11.29
C GLY A 31 1.02 7.68 11.64
N ASP A 32 2.17 7.45 12.26
CA ASP A 32 2.65 6.13 12.68
C ASP A 32 1.61 5.39 13.53
N SER A 33 1.39 4.12 13.26
CA SER A 33 0.35 3.32 13.94
C SER A 33 0.71 1.84 14.05
N ALA A 34 0.13 1.17 15.05
CA ALA A 34 0.29 -0.27 15.29
C ALA A 34 1.75 -0.76 15.40
N LEU A 35 2.60 0.04 16.04
CA LEU A 35 4.05 -0.16 16.25
C LEU A 35 4.40 -1.30 17.23
N THR A 36 3.43 -2.15 17.55
CA THR A 36 3.62 -3.31 18.45
C THR A 36 2.99 -4.57 17.86
N ASP A 37 2.54 -4.52 16.61
CA ASP A 37 1.97 -5.67 15.91
C ASP A 37 2.98 -6.83 15.90
N GLY A 38 2.56 -8.01 16.37
CA GLY A 38 3.39 -9.22 16.43
C GLY A 38 4.23 -9.38 17.70
N SER A 39 4.31 -8.36 18.56
CA SER A 39 5.11 -8.40 19.80
C SER A 39 4.66 -9.50 20.77
N ASP A 40 3.37 -9.84 20.78
CA ASP A 40 2.77 -10.94 21.54
C ASP A 40 3.29 -12.32 21.13
N ASN A 41 3.81 -12.43 19.90
CA ASN A 41 4.43 -13.63 19.35
C ASN A 41 5.95 -13.45 19.10
N SER A 42 6.55 -12.37 19.62
CA SER A 42 7.99 -12.04 19.44
C SER A 42 8.42 -11.97 17.97
N VAL A 43 7.53 -11.50 17.10
CA VAL A 43 7.79 -11.25 15.69
C VAL A 43 7.49 -9.79 15.37
N ASP A 44 8.16 -9.25 14.36
CA ASP A 44 7.84 -7.93 13.83
C ASP A 44 6.77 -8.11 12.74
N LEU A 45 5.56 -7.62 13.02
CA LEU A 45 4.45 -7.57 12.07
C LEU A 45 3.98 -6.12 11.86
N GLU A 46 4.87 -5.14 12.03
CA GLU A 46 4.62 -3.76 11.63
C GLU A 46 4.51 -3.63 10.09
N GLY A 47 3.98 -2.50 9.59
CA GLY A 47 3.84 -2.29 8.14
C GLY A 47 2.51 -2.77 7.56
N GLY A 48 2.45 -3.02 6.26
CA GLY A 48 1.24 -3.53 5.59
C GLY A 48 0.09 -2.53 5.52
N TYR A 49 -1.11 -3.02 5.20
CA TYR A 49 -2.31 -2.20 5.01
C TYR A 49 -3.46 -2.64 5.92
N TYR A 50 -4.23 -1.67 6.40
CA TYR A 50 -5.57 -1.92 6.92
C TYR A 50 -6.52 -2.31 5.79
N ASP A 51 -7.42 -3.26 6.06
CA ASP A 51 -8.23 -3.90 5.02
C ASP A 51 -9.33 -2.99 4.44
N ALA A 52 -10.03 -2.26 5.33
CA ALA A 52 -11.16 -1.44 4.94
C ALA A 52 -11.26 -0.15 5.79
N GLY A 53 -12.38 0.05 6.49
CA GLY A 53 -12.60 1.18 7.40
C GLY A 53 -12.23 0.87 8.85
N ASP A 54 -11.76 -0.35 9.11
CA ASP A 54 -11.27 -0.82 10.39
C ASP A 54 -9.74 -0.82 10.42
N LEU A 55 -9.16 -1.35 11.49
CA LEU A 55 -7.71 -1.36 11.73
C LEU A 55 -7.12 -2.78 11.71
N VAL A 56 -7.86 -3.78 11.22
CA VAL A 56 -7.37 -5.16 11.13
C VAL A 56 -6.64 -5.39 9.81
N LYS A 57 -5.56 -6.16 9.86
CA LYS A 57 -4.70 -6.51 8.72
C LYS A 57 -5.05 -7.92 8.24
N PHE A 58 -6.06 -8.03 7.37
CA PHE A 58 -6.47 -9.33 6.84
C PHE A 58 -5.55 -9.79 5.70
N GLY A 59 -4.75 -10.83 5.94
CA GLY A 59 -3.73 -11.28 4.99
C GLY A 59 -4.28 -11.80 3.64
N LEU A 60 -5.43 -12.46 3.64
CA LEU A 60 -6.03 -12.99 2.40
C LEU A 60 -6.47 -11.90 1.41
N PRO A 61 -7.33 -10.92 1.79
CA PRO A 61 -7.69 -9.83 0.90
C PRO A 61 -6.49 -8.93 0.54
N LEU A 62 -5.51 -8.79 1.45
CA LEU A 62 -4.26 -8.09 1.12
C LEU A 62 -3.49 -8.82 0.01
N GLY A 63 -3.27 -10.13 0.14
CA GLY A 63 -2.58 -10.93 -0.88
C GLY A 63 -3.29 -10.89 -2.24
N TYR A 64 -4.63 -10.93 -2.25
CA TYR A 64 -5.42 -10.72 -3.47
C TYR A 64 -5.16 -9.34 -4.10
N THR A 65 -5.21 -8.30 -3.29
CA THR A 65 -5.00 -6.90 -3.72
C THR A 65 -3.63 -6.73 -4.37
N VAL A 66 -2.56 -7.20 -3.70
CA VAL A 66 -1.18 -7.12 -4.21
C VAL A 66 -1.02 -7.88 -5.53
N THR A 67 -1.66 -9.04 -5.65
CA THR A 67 -1.63 -9.83 -6.89
C THR A 67 -2.22 -9.02 -8.05
N PHE A 68 -3.38 -8.39 -7.85
CA PHE A 68 -4.03 -7.60 -8.91
C PHE A 68 -3.29 -6.29 -9.22
N LEU A 69 -2.73 -5.61 -8.21
CA LEU A 69 -1.87 -4.45 -8.44
C LEU A 69 -0.63 -4.81 -9.27
N SER A 70 0.03 -5.90 -8.91
CA SER A 70 1.23 -6.39 -9.61
C SER A 70 0.89 -6.83 -11.03
N TRP A 71 -0.21 -7.56 -11.21
CA TRP A 71 -0.67 -7.98 -12.54
C TRP A 71 -1.03 -6.76 -13.40
N GLY A 72 -1.73 -5.77 -12.84
CA GLY A 72 -2.05 -4.51 -13.52
C GLY A 72 -0.80 -3.74 -13.94
N LEU A 73 0.20 -3.65 -13.06
CA LEU A 73 1.47 -2.98 -13.36
C LEU A 73 2.22 -3.68 -14.51
N ILE A 74 2.35 -5.01 -14.47
CA ILE A 74 3.04 -5.78 -15.51
C ILE A 74 2.28 -5.70 -16.86
N THR A 75 0.95 -5.75 -16.83
CA THR A 75 0.14 -5.76 -18.06
C THR A 75 0.09 -4.41 -18.75
N TYR A 76 0.10 -3.33 -17.98
CA TYR A 76 -0.15 -1.97 -18.48
C TYR A 76 0.99 -0.99 -18.16
N GLU A 77 2.21 -1.48 -18.01
CA GLU A 77 3.39 -0.72 -17.56
C GLU A 77 3.55 0.62 -18.29
N GLU A 78 3.45 0.65 -19.62
CA GLU A 78 3.54 1.88 -20.42
C GLU A 78 2.51 2.94 -19.98
N GLY A 79 1.32 2.52 -19.57
CA GLY A 79 0.28 3.39 -19.04
C GLY A 79 0.68 4.02 -17.70
N TYR A 80 1.33 3.25 -16.83
CA TYR A 80 1.87 3.76 -15.56
C TYR A 80 3.01 4.75 -15.79
N ILE A 81 3.89 4.47 -16.76
CA ILE A 81 5.00 5.37 -17.15
C ILE A 81 4.43 6.68 -17.71
N GLN A 82 3.52 6.61 -18.67
CA GLN A 82 2.90 7.80 -19.27
C GLN A 82 2.09 8.62 -18.26
N ALA A 83 1.51 7.96 -17.26
CA ALA A 83 0.82 8.61 -16.15
C ALA A 83 1.77 9.18 -15.08
N GLY A 84 3.07 8.87 -15.13
CA GLY A 84 4.02 9.22 -14.07
C GLY A 84 3.70 8.57 -12.72
N GLN A 85 3.06 7.40 -12.73
CA GLN A 85 2.62 6.68 -11.51
C GLN A 85 3.37 5.38 -11.24
N ILE A 86 4.34 5.01 -12.09
CA ILE A 86 5.10 3.75 -11.95
C ILE A 86 5.76 3.61 -10.58
N SER A 87 6.46 4.64 -10.10
CA SER A 87 7.14 4.62 -8.80
C SER A 87 6.17 4.49 -7.62
N TYR A 88 5.02 5.16 -7.68
CA TYR A 88 3.99 5.05 -6.64
C TYR A 88 3.37 3.66 -6.62
N ALA A 89 3.16 3.04 -7.79
CA ALA A 89 2.63 1.69 -7.88
C ALA A 89 3.62 0.65 -7.33
N GLU A 90 4.88 0.74 -7.72
CA GLU A 90 5.96 -0.10 -7.20
C GLU A 90 6.09 0.04 -5.67
N THR A 91 6.05 1.28 -5.17
CA THR A 91 6.09 1.54 -3.72
C THR A 91 4.87 0.97 -3.01
N THR A 92 3.68 1.06 -3.62
CA THR A 92 2.44 0.50 -3.08
C THR A 92 2.52 -1.02 -2.95
N ILE A 93 3.01 -1.69 -4.00
CA ILE A 93 3.21 -3.14 -4.02
C ILE A 93 4.26 -3.54 -2.99
N ARG A 94 5.43 -2.87 -2.99
CA ARG A 94 6.52 -3.12 -2.04
C ARG A 94 6.03 -3.05 -0.59
N TRP A 95 5.27 -2.02 -0.24
CA TRP A 95 4.75 -1.84 1.12
C TRP A 95 3.93 -3.04 1.63
N ALA A 96 3.16 -3.68 0.75
CA ALA A 96 2.43 -4.88 1.14
C ALA A 96 3.32 -6.12 1.15
N THR A 97 4.21 -6.28 0.16
CA THR A 97 5.07 -7.46 0.06
C THR A 97 6.17 -7.50 1.12
N ASP A 98 6.57 -6.36 1.67
CA ASP A 98 7.51 -6.32 2.80
C ASP A 98 6.85 -6.81 4.11
N PHE A 99 5.51 -6.82 4.17
CA PHE A 99 4.73 -7.30 5.33
C PHE A 99 4.30 -8.78 5.22
N ILE A 100 4.06 -9.30 4.01
CA ILE A 100 3.60 -10.68 3.75
C ILE A 100 4.77 -11.64 3.66
#